data_AF-A0A498FDN0-F1
#
_entry.id   AF-A0A498FDN0-F1
#
_cell.length_a   1.000
_cell.length_b   1.000
_cell.length_c   1.000
_cell.angle_alpha   90.00
_cell.angle_beta   90.00
_cell.angle_gamma   90.00
#
_symmetry.space_group_name_H-M   'P 1'
#
loop_
_entity.id
_entity.type
_entity.pdbx_description
1 polymer ?
#
loop_
_entity_poly.entity_id
_entity_poly.type
_entity_poly.pdbx_seq_one_letter_code
_entity_poly.pdbx_strand_id
1 'polypeptide(L)'
;MPDEYAESERPALEALQRLGWEVVDQQQTTWADPRETESSPVLEPRLYDAVERLNPWLNENNLNKVVNEIQQVAGTSTMDENEQIHEKLVRHISVEQESEHGKKHQTVQYIDYENPENNDFFAINQFRVAGPVEVIKPDIVLFVNGIPMGVVECKSPQIPEPRSEALDQLTRYQNERDGESEGAEELFRYNQFSVATWMEGAVMGTYRTPKDQYKPWRDAYPLEDDELIDLFDLDGYLPDQYRMLYALFEPERLLDQLRHFTVFEEKQSGSIKMVARYQQYRAVQKALERIDKRGRDEAQGGVVWHTQGSGKSLTMLFLALKLRRLKDDPTLVLVTDRRALNDQIHATFERCGFPNPKKADSIEDLRDRLKYDAGETLTTLIHKFQTTDDEDEFPVLSRKENIYAMADEAHRTQDKELANNMRTALPNAFYVGFTGTPIEKDERNTRRTFGNYIDTYTIDQSLEDGATVEILYQGRLADIHLEGETLDRLFDRIFSDKTDEEKAEIQKR
;
A
#
# COMPACT_ATOMS: atom_id res chain seq x y z
N MET A 1 -14.95 -37.21 2.09
CA MET A 1 -15.33 -35.86 2.56
C MET A 1 -14.10 -35.01 2.37
N PRO A 2 -14.26 -33.74 1.98
CA PRO A 2 -13.13 -32.83 1.85
C PRO A 2 -12.34 -32.78 3.16
N ASP A 3 -11.02 -32.86 3.09
CA ASP A 3 -10.12 -32.79 4.25
C ASP A 3 -9.37 -31.46 4.21
N GLU A 4 -9.98 -30.43 4.78
CA GLU A 4 -9.44 -29.06 4.83
C GLU A 4 -8.03 -29.00 5.40
N TYR A 5 -7.75 -29.83 6.41
CA TYR A 5 -6.44 -29.88 7.04
C TYR A 5 -5.39 -30.42 6.07
N ALA A 6 -5.64 -31.58 5.46
CA ALA A 6 -4.69 -32.19 4.54
C ALA A 6 -4.52 -31.40 3.22
N GLU A 7 -5.57 -30.71 2.77
CA GLU A 7 -5.63 -30.06 1.46
C GLU A 7 -5.20 -28.59 1.47
N SER A 8 -5.25 -27.91 2.62
CA SER A 8 -5.02 -26.46 2.69
C SER A 8 -4.20 -26.05 3.92
N GLU A 9 -4.63 -26.41 5.13
CA GLU A 9 -4.01 -25.97 6.39
C GLU A 9 -2.59 -26.52 6.59
N ARG A 10 -2.39 -27.84 6.48
CA ARG A 10 -1.07 -28.47 6.61
C ARG A 10 -0.08 -27.98 5.55
N PRO A 11 -0.43 -27.90 4.24
CA PRO A 11 0.42 -27.26 3.25
C PRO A 11 0.81 -25.81 3.59
N ALA A 12 -0.11 -25.02 4.18
CA ALA A 12 0.22 -23.67 4.63
C ALA A 12 1.23 -23.66 5.79
N LEU A 13 1.08 -24.56 6.77
CA LEU A 13 2.03 -24.72 7.87
C LEU A 13 3.42 -25.14 7.36
N GLU A 14 3.49 -26.09 6.43
CA GLU A 14 4.74 -26.54 5.81
C GLU A 14 5.42 -25.41 5.02
N ALA A 15 4.63 -24.59 4.30
CA ALA A 15 5.13 -23.41 3.61
C ALA A 15 5.74 -22.40 4.59
N LEU A 16 5.05 -22.09 5.69
CA LEU A 16 5.56 -21.18 6.73
C LEU A 16 6.85 -21.73 7.36
N GLN A 17 6.94 -23.03 7.62
CA GLN A 17 8.16 -23.65 8.12
C GLN A 17 9.34 -23.46 7.16
N ARG A 18 9.11 -23.59 5.84
CA ARG A 18 10.14 -23.35 4.81
C ARG A 18 10.55 -21.88 4.71
N LEU A 19 9.66 -20.95 5.05
CA LEU A 19 9.96 -19.52 5.18
C LEU A 19 10.72 -19.16 6.46
N GLY A 20 11.05 -20.14 7.30
CA GLY A 20 11.85 -19.95 8.52
C GLY A 20 11.04 -19.72 9.79
N TRP A 21 9.73 -19.96 9.77
CA TRP A 21 8.90 -19.89 10.97
C TRP A 21 9.09 -21.13 11.84
N GLU A 22 9.10 -20.94 13.16
CA GLU A 22 8.83 -22.03 14.10
C GLU A 22 7.35 -22.38 13.99
N VAL A 23 7.03 -23.65 13.70
CA VAL A 23 5.64 -24.09 13.46
C VAL A 23 5.22 -25.15 14.47
N VAL A 24 4.04 -24.95 15.07
CA VAL A 24 3.35 -25.97 15.87
C VAL A 24 2.08 -26.39 15.15
N ASP A 25 2.03 -27.67 14.78
CA ASP A 25 0.83 -28.32 14.26
C ASP A 25 0.12 -29.11 15.37
N GLN A 26 -0.89 -28.50 15.97
CA GLN A 26 -1.73 -29.05 17.03
C GLN A 26 -2.55 -30.29 16.61
N GLN A 27 -2.62 -30.63 15.32
CA GLN A 27 -3.20 -31.90 14.89
C GLN A 27 -2.21 -33.07 15.01
N GLN A 28 -0.90 -32.77 15.09
CA GLN A 28 0.16 -33.78 15.20
C GLN A 28 0.86 -33.79 16.56
N THR A 29 0.89 -32.64 17.25
CA THR A 29 1.57 -32.49 18.55
C THR A 29 0.68 -31.78 19.57
N THR A 30 0.85 -32.10 20.85
CA THR A 30 0.22 -31.31 21.92
C THR A 30 1.08 -30.08 22.19
N TRP A 31 0.45 -28.91 22.23
CA TRP A 31 1.10 -27.66 22.60
C TRP A 31 0.62 -27.21 23.97
N ALA A 32 1.56 -26.82 24.83
CA ALA A 32 1.24 -26.25 26.12
C ALA A 32 1.13 -24.73 25.95
N ASP A 33 -0.10 -24.22 26.05
CA ASP A 33 -0.37 -22.79 25.94
C ASP A 33 0.35 -22.02 27.05
N PRO A 34 1.29 -21.12 26.72
CA PRO A 34 2.09 -20.42 27.71
C PRO A 34 1.35 -19.22 28.32
N ARG A 35 0.16 -18.88 27.82
CA ARG A 35 -0.61 -17.71 28.27
C ARG A 35 -1.28 -17.95 29.60
N GLU A 36 -1.44 -16.88 30.37
CA GLU A 36 -2.20 -16.93 31.63
C GLU A 36 -3.70 -17.10 31.39
N THR A 37 -4.24 -16.49 30.33
CA THR A 37 -5.65 -16.57 29.95
C THR A 37 -5.83 -16.73 28.44
N GLU A 38 -6.86 -17.47 28.01
CA GLU A 38 -7.20 -17.60 26.58
C GLU A 38 -7.71 -16.28 25.97
N SER A 39 -8.09 -15.28 26.78
CA SER A 39 -8.59 -13.98 26.29
C SER A 39 -7.47 -13.07 25.79
N SER A 40 -6.28 -13.15 26.40
CA SER A 40 -5.09 -12.48 25.90
C SER A 40 -4.62 -13.22 24.65
N PRO A 41 -4.52 -12.58 23.48
CA PRO A 41 -4.04 -13.24 22.28
C PRO A 41 -2.51 -13.17 22.16
N VAL A 42 -1.82 -12.46 23.06
CA VAL A 42 -0.35 -12.31 23.05
C VAL A 42 0.27 -13.53 23.72
N LEU A 43 1.40 -14.01 23.20
CA LEU A 43 2.22 -15.01 23.88
C LEU A 43 3.19 -14.29 24.82
N GLU A 44 2.76 -14.03 26.05
CA GLU A 44 3.47 -13.13 26.96
C GLU A 44 4.92 -13.55 27.23
N PRO A 45 5.25 -14.85 27.42
CA PRO A 45 6.64 -15.25 27.62
C PRO A 45 7.53 -14.95 26.41
N ARG A 46 7.02 -15.16 25.18
CA ARG A 46 7.78 -14.85 23.95
C ARG A 46 7.98 -13.35 23.78
N LEU A 47 6.98 -12.54 24.11
CA LEU A 47 7.09 -11.08 24.10
C LEU A 47 8.11 -10.58 25.13
N TYR A 48 8.07 -11.13 26.34
CA TYR A 48 9.03 -10.80 27.39
C TYR A 48 10.47 -11.12 26.96
N ASP A 49 10.72 -12.34 26.51
CA ASP A 49 12.04 -12.80 26.06
C ASP A 49 12.57 -11.97 24.89
N ALA A 50 11.69 -11.60 23.95
CA ALA A 50 12.07 -10.76 22.81
C ALA A 50 12.43 -9.34 23.25
N VAL A 51 11.61 -8.68 24.09
CA VAL A 51 11.89 -7.33 24.57
C VAL A 51 13.17 -7.29 25.41
N GLU A 52 13.41 -8.30 26.26
CA GLU A 52 14.65 -8.43 27.01
C GLU A 52 15.87 -8.58 26.08
N ARG A 53 15.77 -9.48 25.09
CA ARG A 53 16.83 -9.73 24.11
C ARG A 53 17.18 -8.49 23.29
N LEU A 54 16.17 -7.75 22.82
CA LEU A 54 16.37 -6.55 22.01
C LEU A 54 16.82 -5.34 22.84
N ASN A 55 16.56 -5.34 24.15
CA ASN A 55 16.83 -4.21 25.03
C ASN A 55 17.53 -4.66 26.33
N PRO A 56 18.76 -5.21 26.26
CA PRO A 56 19.46 -5.79 27.42
C PRO A 56 19.82 -4.77 28.51
N TRP A 57 19.56 -3.49 28.27
CA TRP A 57 19.76 -2.39 29.21
C TRP A 57 18.54 -2.12 30.11
N LEU A 58 17.37 -2.71 29.81
CA LEU A 58 16.17 -2.60 30.63
C LEU A 58 16.36 -3.38 31.94
N ASN A 59 15.91 -2.79 33.05
CA ASN A 59 15.74 -3.56 34.29
C ASN A 59 14.39 -4.25 34.29
N GLU A 60 14.22 -5.23 35.18
CA GLU A 60 12.99 -6.03 35.31
C GLU A 60 11.72 -5.18 35.48
N ASN A 61 11.78 -4.09 36.24
CA ASN A 61 10.62 -3.21 36.46
C ASN A 61 10.18 -2.51 35.17
N ASN A 62 11.12 -1.93 34.42
CA ASN A 62 10.79 -1.26 33.16
C ASN A 62 10.47 -2.27 32.06
N LEU A 63 11.10 -3.44 32.04
CA LEU A 63 10.76 -4.54 31.14
C LEU A 63 9.29 -4.95 31.31
N ASN A 64 8.85 -5.22 32.54
CA ASN A 64 7.45 -5.51 32.84
C ASN A 64 6.51 -4.37 32.40
N LYS A 65 6.90 -3.11 32.63
CA LYS A 65 6.11 -1.95 32.23
C LYS A 65 5.94 -1.87 30.71
N VAL A 66 7.02 -2.05 29.97
CA VAL A 66 7.05 -2.04 28.50
C VAL A 66 6.20 -3.17 27.93
N VAL A 67 6.37 -4.40 28.43
CA VAL A 67 5.57 -5.56 27.99
C VAL A 67 4.07 -5.31 28.23
N ASN A 68 3.71 -4.78 29.40
CA ASN A 68 2.32 -4.41 29.70
C ASN A 68 1.77 -3.28 28.80
N GLU A 69 2.61 -2.38 28.30
CA GLU A 69 2.19 -1.25 27.47
C GLU A 69 1.69 -1.67 26.08
N ILE A 70 2.13 -2.82 25.56
CA ILE A 70 1.59 -3.42 24.34
C ILE A 70 0.29 -4.18 24.60
N GLN A 71 0.16 -4.81 25.77
CA GLN A 71 -1.02 -5.59 26.14
C GLN A 71 -2.22 -4.73 26.58
N GLN A 72 -1.94 -3.62 27.26
CA GLN A 72 -2.95 -2.74 27.85
C GLN A 72 -2.99 -1.40 27.12
N VAL A 73 -3.68 -1.37 25.98
CA VAL A 73 -3.89 -0.14 25.21
C VAL A 73 -5.28 0.42 25.50
N ALA A 74 -5.32 1.68 25.91
CA ALA A 74 -6.57 2.40 26.19
C ALA A 74 -7.04 3.12 24.92
N GLY A 75 -7.61 2.36 23.98
CA GLY A 75 -8.22 2.93 22.79
C GLY A 75 -9.74 3.10 22.92
N THR A 76 -10.29 3.91 22.03
CA THR A 76 -11.73 4.16 21.89
C THR A 76 -12.44 3.09 21.05
N SER A 77 -11.68 2.30 20.30
CA SER A 77 -12.12 1.14 19.52
C SER A 77 -10.95 0.20 19.22
N THR A 78 -11.23 -1.05 18.83
CA THR A 78 -10.22 -2.03 18.41
C THR A 78 -9.32 -1.52 17.27
N MET A 79 -9.85 -0.68 16.36
CA MET A 79 -9.04 -0.09 15.28
C MET A 79 -8.09 1.01 15.80
N ASP A 80 -8.54 1.82 16.76
CA ASP A 80 -7.70 2.82 17.44
C ASP A 80 -6.61 2.13 18.28
N GLU A 81 -6.94 1.04 18.97
CA GLU A 81 -5.95 0.20 19.65
C GLU A 81 -4.91 -0.36 18.65
N ASN A 82 -5.35 -0.82 17.47
CA ASN A 82 -4.46 -1.30 16.40
C ASN A 82 -3.52 -0.22 15.88
N GLU A 83 -4.02 0.99 15.65
CA GLU A 83 -3.22 2.14 15.26
C GLU A 83 -2.15 2.47 16.31
N GLN A 84 -2.55 2.59 17.58
CA GLN A 84 -1.63 2.89 18.68
C GLN A 84 -0.56 1.81 18.88
N ILE A 85 -0.93 0.53 18.76
CA ILE A 85 0.02 -0.59 18.82
C ILE A 85 0.98 -0.52 17.64
N HIS A 86 0.46 -0.35 16.42
CA HIS A 86 1.29 -0.22 15.22
C HIS A 86 2.29 0.94 15.34
N GLU A 87 1.86 2.09 15.85
CA GLU A 87 2.75 3.23 16.09
C GLU A 87 3.87 2.88 17.07
N LYS A 88 3.56 2.20 18.18
CA LYS A 88 4.58 1.73 19.15
C LYS A 88 5.57 0.76 18.52
N LEU A 89 5.10 -0.14 17.65
CA LEU A 89 5.96 -1.10 16.95
C LEU A 89 6.90 -0.38 15.97
N VAL A 90 6.39 0.56 15.17
CA VAL A 90 7.13 1.21 14.08
C VAL A 90 8.01 2.37 14.53
N ARG A 91 7.55 3.19 15.50
CA ARG A 91 8.25 4.37 16.00
C ARG A 91 9.05 4.11 17.27
N HIS A 92 8.86 2.93 17.87
CA HIS A 92 9.40 2.58 19.19
C HIS A 92 8.84 3.48 20.29
N ILE A 93 9.05 3.09 21.55
CA ILE A 93 8.74 3.93 22.71
C ILE A 93 10.02 4.39 23.38
N SER A 94 9.93 5.40 24.25
CA SER A 94 11.07 5.89 25.03
C SER A 94 10.74 5.78 26.52
N VAL A 95 11.60 5.11 27.27
CA VAL A 95 11.46 4.98 28.72
C VAL A 95 12.66 5.57 29.44
N GLU A 96 12.41 6.18 30.59
CA GLU A 96 13.47 6.64 31.50
C GLU A 96 14.00 5.46 32.30
N GLN A 97 15.31 5.21 32.22
CA GLN A 97 16.00 4.18 32.97
C GLN A 97 17.12 4.81 33.80
N GLU A 98 17.21 4.41 35.07
CA GLU A 98 18.33 4.77 35.92
C GLU A 98 19.55 3.92 35.56
N SER A 99 20.67 4.59 35.32
CA SER A 99 21.97 3.97 35.01
C SER A 99 23.04 4.48 35.98
N GLU A 100 24.24 3.89 35.92
CA GLU A 100 25.41 4.35 36.72
C GLU A 100 25.73 5.85 36.53
N HIS A 101 25.30 6.43 35.40
CA HIS A 101 25.54 7.84 35.04
C HIS A 101 24.30 8.72 35.25
N GLY A 102 23.31 8.24 35.99
CA GLY A 102 22.03 8.91 36.24
C GLY A 102 20.91 8.42 35.32
N LYS A 103 19.78 9.14 35.35
CA LYS A 103 18.58 8.83 34.59
C LYS A 103 18.72 9.25 33.12
N LYS A 104 18.41 8.33 32.20
CA LYS A 104 18.48 8.59 30.76
C LYS A 104 17.25 8.02 30.06
N HIS A 105 16.68 8.78 29.13
CA HIS A 105 15.69 8.27 28.19
C HIS A 105 16.37 7.43 27.11
N GLN A 106 15.88 6.21 26.91
CA GLN A 106 16.37 5.28 25.90
C GLN A 106 15.20 4.67 25.13
N THR A 107 15.42 4.46 23.84
CA THR A 107 14.43 3.89 22.91
C THR A 107 14.32 2.39 23.12
N VAL A 108 13.10 1.89 23.24
CA VAL A 108 12.78 0.48 23.42
C VAL A 108 12.26 -0.11 22.13
N GLN A 109 12.90 -1.18 21.66
CA GLN A 109 12.53 -1.88 20.44
C GLN A 109 11.68 -3.11 20.75
N TYR A 110 10.49 -3.20 20.17
CA TYR A 110 9.67 -4.42 20.17
C TYR A 110 10.00 -5.34 18.99
N ILE A 111 10.58 -4.78 17.93
CA ILE A 111 10.93 -5.45 16.68
C ILE A 111 12.28 -4.91 16.23
N ASP A 112 13.19 -5.81 15.88
CA ASP A 112 14.43 -5.47 15.20
C ASP A 112 14.20 -5.46 13.68
N TYR A 113 14.06 -4.28 13.11
CA TYR A 113 13.88 -4.11 11.67
C TYR A 113 15.20 -4.13 10.88
N GLU A 114 16.33 -4.00 11.56
CA GLU A 114 17.64 -3.91 10.92
C GLU A 114 18.30 -5.28 10.80
N ASN A 115 18.03 -6.19 11.75
CA ASN A 115 18.45 -7.59 11.73
C ASN A 115 17.22 -8.48 12.01
N PRO A 116 16.45 -8.84 10.97
CA PRO A 116 15.20 -9.60 11.11
C PRO A 116 15.36 -10.89 11.91
N GLU A 117 16.51 -11.56 11.83
CA GLU A 117 16.83 -12.81 12.53
C GLU A 117 16.87 -12.71 14.06
N ASN A 118 16.94 -11.49 14.61
CA ASN A 118 16.86 -11.27 16.06
C ASN A 118 15.42 -11.37 16.59
N ASN A 119 14.42 -11.35 15.70
CA ASN A 119 13.03 -11.54 16.05
C ASN A 119 12.66 -13.03 16.10
N ASP A 120 11.68 -13.32 16.94
CA ASP A 120 11.04 -14.63 17.04
C ASP A 120 9.85 -14.69 16.07
N PHE A 121 9.84 -15.65 15.15
CA PHE A 121 8.76 -15.88 14.20
C PHE A 121 8.10 -17.23 14.49
N PHE A 122 6.88 -17.21 15.00
CA PHE A 122 6.17 -18.39 15.47
C PHE A 122 4.79 -18.50 14.82
N ALA A 123 4.43 -19.66 14.31
CA ALA A 123 3.11 -19.94 13.76
C ALA A 123 2.52 -21.19 14.41
N ILE A 124 1.22 -21.13 14.70
CA ILE A 124 0.50 -22.23 15.32
C ILE A 124 -0.87 -22.34 14.67
N ASN A 125 -1.28 -23.57 14.37
CA ASN A 125 -2.64 -23.79 13.92
C ASN A 125 -3.61 -23.94 15.08
N GLN A 126 -4.91 -23.79 14.82
CA GLN A 126 -5.95 -24.16 15.76
C GLN A 126 -5.86 -23.38 17.10
N PHE A 127 -5.39 -22.14 17.04
CA PHE A 127 -5.11 -21.29 18.20
C PHE A 127 -6.39 -20.76 18.83
N ARG A 128 -6.59 -21.02 20.12
CA ARG A 128 -7.84 -20.69 20.82
C ARG A 128 -7.78 -19.26 21.37
N VAL A 129 -8.76 -18.41 21.09
CA VAL A 129 -8.86 -17.08 21.70
C VAL A 129 -10.25 -16.87 22.26
N ALA A 130 -10.34 -16.64 23.57
CA ALA A 130 -11.60 -16.43 24.25
C ALA A 130 -12.13 -15.01 24.01
N GLY A 131 -13.23 -14.90 23.29
CA GLY A 131 -14.02 -13.69 23.19
C GLY A 131 -15.01 -13.54 24.35
N PRO A 132 -15.88 -12.52 24.31
CA PRO A 132 -16.86 -12.27 25.38
C PRO A 132 -17.90 -13.39 25.56
N VAL A 133 -18.25 -14.10 24.47
CA VAL A 133 -19.28 -15.14 24.45
C VAL A 133 -18.71 -16.49 24.05
N GLU A 134 -17.90 -16.56 22.99
CA GLU A 134 -17.36 -17.80 22.45
C GLU A 134 -15.83 -17.80 22.43
N VAL A 135 -15.25 -19.00 22.29
CA VAL A 135 -13.82 -19.16 22.02
C VAL A 135 -13.66 -19.39 20.53
N ILE A 136 -13.03 -18.43 19.84
CA ILE A 136 -12.68 -18.58 18.44
C ILE A 136 -11.46 -19.48 18.28
N LYS A 137 -11.30 -20.06 17.10
CA LYS A 137 -10.19 -20.96 16.80
C LYS A 137 -9.74 -20.79 15.34
N PRO A 138 -9.04 -19.68 15.00
CA PRO A 138 -8.53 -19.49 13.66
C PRO A 138 -7.61 -20.63 13.23
N ASP A 139 -7.62 -20.96 11.94
CA ASP A 139 -6.85 -22.09 11.43
C ASP A 139 -5.37 -21.90 11.64
N ILE A 140 -4.79 -20.72 11.34
CA ILE A 140 -3.38 -20.41 11.63
C ILE A 140 -3.26 -18.99 12.18
N VAL A 141 -2.50 -18.83 13.27
CA VAL A 141 -2.11 -17.52 13.80
C VAL A 141 -0.58 -17.40 13.79
N LEU A 142 -0.10 -16.28 13.26
CA LEU A 142 1.33 -15.97 13.12
C LEU A 142 1.73 -14.86 14.09
N PHE A 143 2.84 -15.08 14.79
CA PHE A 143 3.36 -14.24 15.85
C PHE A 143 4.76 -13.73 15.52
N VAL A 144 4.98 -12.44 15.74
CA VAL A 144 6.33 -11.85 15.76
C VAL A 144 6.61 -11.41 17.18
N ASN A 145 7.65 -11.95 17.81
CA ASN A 145 7.99 -11.65 19.20
C ASN A 145 6.79 -11.83 20.16
N GLY A 146 6.01 -12.89 19.95
CA GLY A 146 4.79 -13.17 20.73
C GLY A 146 3.57 -12.28 20.42
N ILE A 147 3.65 -11.37 19.46
CA ILE A 147 2.54 -10.48 19.05
C ILE A 147 1.81 -11.08 17.84
N PRO A 148 0.48 -11.29 17.89
CA PRO A 148 -0.27 -11.95 16.81
C PRO A 148 -0.51 -11.02 15.61
N MET A 149 0.28 -11.19 14.55
CA MET A 149 0.27 -10.31 13.38
C MET A 149 -0.49 -10.89 12.18
N GLY A 150 -0.55 -12.20 12.04
CA GLY A 150 -1.25 -12.86 10.92
C GLY A 150 -2.37 -13.76 11.42
N VAL A 151 -3.52 -13.70 10.75
CA VAL A 151 -4.63 -14.64 10.93
C VAL A 151 -4.97 -15.23 9.58
N VAL A 152 -4.87 -16.55 9.43
CA VAL A 152 -5.15 -17.27 8.19
C VAL A 152 -6.29 -18.25 8.42
N GLU A 153 -7.28 -18.18 7.55
CA GLU A 153 -8.40 -19.12 7.47
C GLU A 153 -8.25 -19.95 6.20
N CYS A 154 -8.21 -21.26 6.36
CA CYS A 154 -8.02 -22.24 5.30
C CYS A 154 -9.37 -22.87 4.96
N LYS A 155 -9.63 -23.14 3.69
CA LYS A 155 -10.79 -23.93 3.26
C LYS A 155 -10.34 -25.01 2.30
N SER A 156 -11.07 -26.13 2.24
CA SER A 156 -10.82 -27.13 1.21
C SER A 156 -11.10 -26.54 -0.19
N PRO A 157 -10.27 -26.82 -1.20
CA PRO A 157 -10.56 -26.43 -2.59
C PRO A 157 -11.78 -27.15 -3.18
N GLN A 158 -12.30 -28.19 -2.53
CA GLN A 158 -13.37 -29.04 -3.06
C GLN A 158 -14.78 -28.57 -2.68
N ILE A 159 -14.91 -27.58 -1.80
CA ILE A 159 -16.22 -27.03 -1.43
C ILE A 159 -16.71 -26.02 -2.47
N PRO A 160 -18.02 -25.74 -2.56
CA PRO A 160 -18.56 -24.89 -3.62
C PRO A 160 -18.12 -23.42 -3.54
N GLU A 161 -18.04 -22.83 -2.34
CA GLU A 161 -17.78 -21.40 -2.14
C GLU A 161 -16.68 -21.13 -1.09
N PRO A 162 -15.46 -21.66 -1.27
CA PRO A 162 -14.42 -21.61 -0.24
C PRO A 162 -14.04 -20.19 0.15
N ARG A 163 -14.00 -19.27 -0.82
CA ARG A 163 -13.79 -17.84 -0.57
C ARG A 163 -14.84 -17.26 0.37
N SER A 164 -16.12 -17.50 0.10
CA SER A 164 -17.20 -16.89 0.89
C SER A 164 -17.17 -17.43 2.31
N GLU A 165 -17.05 -18.75 2.47
CA GLU A 165 -17.02 -19.39 3.79
C GLU A 165 -15.83 -18.92 4.64
N ALA A 166 -14.62 -18.83 4.06
CA ALA A 166 -13.45 -18.30 4.76
C ALA A 166 -13.63 -16.84 5.20
N LEU A 167 -14.13 -15.98 4.29
CA LEU A 167 -14.38 -14.57 4.61
C LEU A 167 -15.49 -14.41 5.65
N ASP A 168 -16.49 -15.29 5.63
CA ASP A 168 -17.55 -15.34 6.64
C ASP A 168 -16.95 -15.66 8.01
N GLN A 169 -16.03 -16.63 8.11
CA GLN A 169 -15.35 -16.98 9.36
C GLN A 169 -14.47 -15.83 9.88
N LEU A 170 -13.66 -15.21 9.01
CA LEU A 170 -12.86 -14.04 9.39
C LEU A 170 -13.74 -12.88 9.88
N THR A 171 -14.89 -12.66 9.25
CA THR A 171 -15.87 -11.64 9.68
C THR A 171 -16.44 -11.96 11.06
N ARG A 172 -16.72 -13.24 11.35
CA ARG A 172 -17.20 -13.70 12.67
C ARG A 172 -16.17 -13.40 13.75
N TYR A 173 -14.91 -13.77 13.51
CA TYR A 173 -13.83 -13.55 14.48
C TYR A 173 -13.65 -12.08 14.87
N GLN A 174 -14.02 -11.17 13.97
CA GLN A 174 -13.90 -9.73 14.13
C GLN A 174 -15.15 -9.05 14.73
N ASN A 175 -16.23 -9.78 15.04
CA ASN A 175 -17.54 -9.22 15.43
C ASN A 175 -18.15 -8.27 14.39
N GLU A 176 -17.87 -8.47 13.11
CA GLU A 176 -18.41 -7.64 12.02
C GLU A 176 -19.68 -8.25 11.40
N ARG A 177 -20.34 -9.17 12.11
CA ARG A 177 -21.66 -9.70 11.77
C ARG A 177 -22.74 -8.98 12.59
N ASP A 178 -23.90 -8.74 11.99
CA ASP A 178 -24.96 -7.96 12.62
C ASP A 178 -25.52 -8.64 13.89
N GLY A 179 -25.33 -8.00 15.04
CA GLY A 179 -26.03 -8.32 16.30
C GLY A 179 -25.43 -9.44 17.16
N GLU A 180 -24.23 -9.92 16.83
CA GLU A 180 -23.58 -11.07 17.48
C GLU A 180 -22.17 -10.70 17.98
N SER A 181 -21.84 -11.09 19.22
CA SER A 181 -20.51 -10.89 19.83
C SER A 181 -19.80 -12.23 20.02
N GLU A 182 -19.66 -12.96 18.93
CA GLU A 182 -19.10 -14.33 18.87
C GLU A 182 -17.58 -14.35 18.65
N GLY A 183 -17.02 -13.23 18.19
CA GLY A 183 -15.61 -13.05 17.87
C GLY A 183 -14.74 -12.70 19.06
N ALA A 184 -13.45 -12.58 18.79
CA ALA A 184 -12.43 -12.11 19.73
C ALA A 184 -11.67 -10.94 19.11
N GLU A 185 -12.27 -9.75 19.15
CA GLU A 185 -11.67 -8.50 18.66
C GLU A 185 -10.30 -8.21 19.27
N GLU A 186 -10.03 -8.72 20.48
CA GLU A 186 -8.75 -8.56 21.15
C GLU A 186 -7.57 -9.07 20.30
N LEU A 187 -7.76 -10.16 19.54
CA LEU A 187 -6.79 -10.66 18.56
C LEU A 187 -6.47 -9.62 17.47
N PHE A 188 -7.48 -8.86 17.05
CA PHE A 188 -7.37 -7.90 15.95
C PHE A 188 -6.82 -6.54 16.36
N ARG A 189 -6.57 -6.32 17.65
CA ARG A 189 -5.76 -5.19 18.15
C ARG A 189 -4.33 -5.21 17.60
N TYR A 190 -3.79 -6.38 17.30
CA TYR A 190 -2.41 -6.54 16.82
C TYR A 190 -2.33 -6.88 15.34
N ASN A 191 -3.46 -7.33 14.76
CA ASN A 191 -3.52 -7.92 13.44
C ASN A 191 -2.94 -6.97 12.37
N GLN A 192 -1.97 -7.50 11.62
CA GLN A 192 -1.42 -6.88 10.45
C GLN A 192 -2.15 -7.35 9.18
N PHE A 193 -2.37 -8.66 9.03
CA PHE A 193 -3.05 -9.24 7.89
C PHE A 193 -4.06 -10.32 8.29
N SER A 194 -5.21 -10.34 7.62
CA SER A 194 -6.20 -11.41 7.64
C SER A 194 -6.24 -12.07 6.26
N VAL A 195 -6.06 -13.38 6.18
CA VAL A 195 -5.93 -14.13 4.92
C VAL A 195 -6.98 -15.22 4.86
N ALA A 196 -7.68 -15.33 3.73
CA ALA A 196 -8.54 -16.44 3.38
C ALA A 196 -7.91 -17.21 2.23
N THR A 197 -7.72 -18.53 2.36
CA THR A 197 -7.06 -19.35 1.33
C THR A 197 -7.65 -20.74 1.18
N TRP A 198 -7.55 -21.32 -0.02
CA TRP A 198 -8.05 -22.65 -0.37
C TRP A 198 -7.17 -23.34 -1.41
N MET A 199 -5.84 -23.29 -1.21
CA MET A 199 -4.81 -23.78 -2.14
C MET A 199 -4.74 -22.99 -3.47
N GLU A 200 -5.73 -23.17 -4.35
CA GLU A 200 -5.79 -22.57 -5.69
C GLU A 200 -6.18 -21.08 -5.69
N GLY A 201 -6.60 -20.57 -4.53
CA GLY A 201 -6.92 -19.17 -4.37
C GLY A 201 -6.57 -18.66 -2.98
N ALA A 202 -6.23 -17.37 -2.92
CA ALA A 202 -5.96 -16.67 -1.68
C ALA A 202 -6.33 -15.19 -1.83
N VAL A 203 -6.93 -14.62 -0.78
CA VAL A 203 -7.20 -13.19 -0.69
C VAL A 203 -6.83 -12.68 0.70
N MET A 204 -6.34 -11.44 0.75
CA MET A 204 -5.94 -10.76 1.98
C MET A 204 -6.79 -9.54 2.25
N GLY A 205 -6.91 -9.21 3.54
CA GLY A 205 -7.46 -7.98 4.09
C GLY A 205 -6.75 -7.62 5.39
N THR A 206 -7.27 -6.61 6.07
CA THR A 206 -6.93 -6.25 7.46
C THR A 206 -8.20 -6.27 8.30
N TYR A 207 -8.08 -5.96 9.60
CA TYR A 207 -9.24 -5.73 10.46
C TYR A 207 -10.26 -4.79 9.78
N ARG A 208 -11.54 -5.18 9.80
CA ARG A 208 -12.70 -4.48 9.19
C ARG A 208 -12.66 -4.28 7.67
N THR A 209 -11.86 -5.06 6.95
CA THR A 209 -11.92 -5.03 5.48
C THR A 209 -13.26 -5.58 4.99
N PRO A 210 -14.04 -4.83 4.18
CA PRO A 210 -15.24 -5.38 3.55
C PRO A 210 -14.92 -6.58 2.66
N LYS A 211 -15.80 -7.59 2.60
CA LYS A 211 -15.53 -8.86 1.88
C LYS A 211 -15.19 -8.68 0.40
N ASP A 212 -15.78 -7.69 -0.27
CA ASP A 212 -15.51 -7.33 -1.67
C ASP A 212 -14.18 -6.59 -1.87
N GLN A 213 -13.60 -6.07 -0.78
CA GLN A 213 -12.32 -5.37 -0.77
C GLN A 213 -11.14 -6.27 -0.40
N TYR A 214 -11.35 -7.53 -0.04
CA TYR A 214 -10.26 -8.52 0.03
C TYR A 214 -9.64 -8.72 -1.36
N LYS A 215 -8.31 -8.64 -1.46
CA LYS A 215 -7.57 -8.66 -2.73
C LYS A 215 -6.60 -9.84 -2.83
N PRO A 216 -6.38 -10.39 -4.04
CA PRO A 216 -5.34 -11.38 -4.26
C PRO A 216 -3.94 -10.73 -4.23
N TRP A 217 -2.91 -11.56 -4.09
CA TRP A 217 -1.52 -11.17 -4.30
C TRP A 217 -0.95 -11.93 -5.50
N ARG A 218 -0.88 -11.27 -6.66
CA ARG A 218 -0.60 -11.94 -7.95
C ARG A 218 0.87 -12.03 -8.34
N ASP A 219 1.73 -11.23 -7.73
CA ASP A 219 3.14 -11.15 -8.09
C ASP A 219 3.99 -11.04 -6.82
N ALA A 220 4.92 -11.97 -6.66
CA ALA A 220 5.75 -12.13 -5.47
C ALA A 220 7.11 -11.43 -5.54
N TYR A 221 7.28 -10.45 -6.43
CA TYR A 221 8.52 -9.69 -6.61
C TYR A 221 9.27 -9.45 -5.29
N PRO A 222 10.57 -9.78 -5.19
CA PRO A 222 11.50 -9.96 -6.32
C PRO A 222 11.61 -11.37 -6.88
N LEU A 223 11.00 -12.37 -6.22
CA LEU A 223 11.04 -13.75 -6.73
C LEU A 223 9.99 -13.95 -7.81
N GLU A 224 10.40 -14.64 -8.87
CA GLU A 224 9.51 -15.14 -9.91
C GLU A 224 8.87 -16.47 -9.49
N ASP A 225 7.79 -16.86 -10.15
CA ASP A 225 7.02 -18.06 -9.78
C ASP A 225 7.88 -19.34 -9.78
N ASP A 226 8.81 -19.50 -10.73
CA ASP A 226 9.73 -20.66 -10.79
C ASP A 226 10.65 -20.75 -9.56
N GLU A 227 11.13 -19.60 -9.05
CA GLU A 227 11.98 -19.57 -7.85
C GLU A 227 11.18 -19.95 -6.59
N LEU A 228 9.90 -19.60 -6.54
CA LEU A 228 9.01 -20.01 -5.46
C LEU A 228 8.61 -21.48 -5.54
N ILE A 229 8.43 -22.01 -6.75
CA ILE A 229 8.21 -23.45 -6.97
C ILE A 229 9.40 -24.23 -6.40
N ASP A 230 10.63 -23.79 -6.67
CA ASP A 230 11.83 -24.40 -6.12
C ASP A 230 11.92 -24.24 -4.59
N LEU A 231 11.65 -23.05 -4.05
CA LEU A 231 11.66 -22.77 -2.60
C LEU A 231 10.70 -23.71 -1.84
N PHE A 232 9.51 -23.91 -2.39
CA PHE A 232 8.48 -24.75 -1.78
C PHE A 232 8.51 -26.22 -2.24
N ASP A 233 9.45 -26.60 -3.12
CA ASP A 233 9.60 -27.96 -3.69
C ASP A 233 8.27 -28.46 -4.27
N LEU A 234 7.68 -27.63 -5.13
CA LEU A 234 6.40 -27.88 -5.79
C LEU A 234 6.61 -28.50 -7.18
N ASP A 235 5.61 -29.24 -7.66
CA ASP A 235 5.65 -29.89 -8.97
C ASP A 235 5.24 -28.94 -10.10
N GLY A 236 6.07 -27.93 -10.39
CA GLY A 236 5.99 -27.10 -11.61
C GLY A 236 4.81 -26.13 -11.68
N TYR A 237 4.07 -25.94 -10.58
CA TYR A 237 3.00 -24.97 -10.45
C TYR A 237 3.05 -24.30 -9.08
N LEU A 238 2.82 -22.99 -9.03
CA LEU A 238 2.75 -22.21 -7.80
C LEU A 238 1.28 -21.86 -7.48
N PRO A 239 0.65 -22.53 -6.51
CA PRO A 239 -0.69 -22.17 -6.05
C PRO A 239 -0.72 -20.79 -5.39
N ASP A 240 -1.86 -20.11 -5.51
CA ASP A 240 -2.09 -18.78 -4.93
C ASP A 240 -1.86 -18.74 -3.40
N GLN A 241 -2.12 -19.86 -2.70
CA GLN A 241 -1.81 -20.00 -1.28
C GLN A 241 -0.33 -19.77 -0.98
N TYR A 242 0.58 -20.47 -1.66
CA TYR A 242 2.02 -20.35 -1.45
C TYR A 242 2.52 -18.96 -1.81
N ARG A 243 2.02 -18.41 -2.93
CA ARG A 243 2.35 -17.04 -3.35
C ARG A 243 1.94 -16.00 -2.31
N MET A 244 0.73 -16.12 -1.75
CA MET A 244 0.22 -15.24 -0.70
C MET A 244 1.04 -15.35 0.59
N LEU A 245 1.36 -16.59 1.02
CA LEU A 245 2.13 -16.82 2.24
C LEU A 245 3.54 -16.25 2.13
N TYR A 246 4.25 -16.48 1.03
CA TYR A 246 5.54 -15.83 0.78
C TYR A 246 5.40 -14.30 0.77
N ALA A 247 4.43 -13.78 0.03
CA ALA A 247 4.27 -12.35 -0.17
C ALA A 247 4.05 -11.58 1.14
N LEU A 248 3.26 -12.14 2.06
CA LEU A 248 2.87 -11.49 3.31
C LEU A 248 3.72 -11.91 4.52
N PHE A 249 4.22 -13.14 4.55
CA PHE A 249 4.79 -13.75 5.75
C PHE A 249 6.21 -14.27 5.59
N GLU A 250 6.90 -14.03 4.46
CA GLU A 250 8.36 -14.09 4.52
C GLU A 250 8.86 -13.05 5.56
N PRO A 251 9.73 -13.44 6.52
CA PRO A 251 10.10 -12.61 7.66
C PRO A 251 10.48 -11.16 7.32
N GLU A 252 11.40 -10.94 6.38
CA GLU A 252 11.85 -9.59 6.05
C GLU A 252 10.73 -8.77 5.39
N ARG A 253 9.95 -9.39 4.50
CA ARG A 253 8.80 -8.77 3.85
C ARG A 253 7.71 -8.39 4.83
N LEU A 254 7.39 -9.23 5.81
CA LEU A 254 6.39 -8.92 6.83
C LEU A 254 6.80 -7.68 7.62
N LEU A 255 8.06 -7.64 8.08
CA LEU A 255 8.59 -6.50 8.81
C LEU A 255 8.64 -5.22 7.96
N ASP A 256 9.02 -5.35 6.68
CA ASP A 256 9.04 -4.24 5.75
C ASP A 256 7.62 -3.67 5.50
N GLN A 257 6.63 -4.56 5.35
CA GLN A 257 5.25 -4.16 5.16
C GLN A 257 4.65 -3.50 6.39
N LEU A 258 4.94 -4.04 7.57
CA LEU A 258 4.56 -3.45 8.84
C LEU A 258 5.14 -2.02 8.97
N ARG A 259 6.43 -1.84 8.66
CA ARG A 259 7.16 -0.59 8.89
C ARG A 259 6.86 0.51 7.85
N HIS A 260 6.61 0.12 6.59
CA HIS A 260 6.62 1.07 5.47
C HIS A 260 5.39 1.03 4.57
N PHE A 261 4.63 -0.06 4.58
CA PHE A 261 3.49 -0.26 3.67
C PHE A 261 2.15 -0.36 4.41
N THR A 262 2.10 0.22 5.60
CA THR A 262 0.90 0.29 6.44
C THR A 262 0.69 1.71 6.90
N VAL A 263 -0.50 2.23 6.68
CA VAL A 263 -0.91 3.58 7.10
C VAL A 263 -2.34 3.53 7.63
N PHE A 264 -2.66 4.45 8.53
CA PHE A 264 -4.02 4.64 9.03
C PHE A 264 -4.54 5.97 8.47
N GLU A 265 -5.64 5.93 7.73
CA GLU A 265 -6.30 7.15 7.24
C GLU A 265 -7.40 7.56 8.22
N GLU A 266 -7.24 8.74 8.83
CA GLU A 266 -8.26 9.32 9.69
C GLU A 266 -9.46 9.80 8.86
N LYS A 267 -10.66 9.29 9.17
CA LYS A 267 -11.93 9.73 8.59
C LYS A 267 -12.88 10.20 9.68
N GLN A 268 -13.94 10.91 9.29
CA GLN A 268 -15.00 11.33 10.21
C GLN A 268 -15.65 10.15 10.97
N SER A 269 -15.65 8.96 10.37
CA SER A 269 -16.19 7.72 10.96
C SER A 269 -15.19 6.94 11.82
N GLY A 270 -13.97 7.45 12.02
CA GLY A 270 -12.85 6.75 12.65
C GLY A 270 -11.73 6.39 11.66
N SER A 271 -10.60 5.91 12.19
CA SER A 271 -9.44 5.49 11.40
C SER A 271 -9.73 4.25 10.56
N ILE A 272 -9.11 4.17 9.38
CA ILE A 272 -9.09 2.97 8.54
C ILE A 272 -7.65 2.57 8.28
N LYS A 273 -7.30 1.34 8.64
CA LYS A 273 -6.03 0.72 8.28
C LYS A 273 -5.99 0.43 6.78
N MET A 274 -4.94 0.88 6.12
CA MET A 274 -4.65 0.58 4.72
C MET A 274 -3.26 -0.02 4.59
N VAL A 275 -3.17 -1.10 3.81
CA VAL A 275 -1.92 -1.78 3.47
C VAL A 275 -1.70 -1.72 1.95
N ALA A 276 -0.45 -1.83 1.52
CA ALA A 276 -0.13 -1.86 0.11
C ALA A 276 -0.68 -3.11 -0.60
N ARG A 277 -1.11 -2.93 -1.84
CA ARG A 277 -1.36 -4.02 -2.79
C ARG A 277 -0.06 -4.42 -3.49
N TYR A 278 -0.03 -5.61 -4.08
CA TYR A 278 1.19 -6.18 -4.66
C TYR A 278 1.87 -5.26 -5.68
N GLN A 279 1.11 -4.60 -6.57
CA GLN A 279 1.66 -3.70 -7.57
C GLN A 279 2.28 -2.44 -6.93
N GLN A 280 1.70 -1.97 -5.82
CA GLN A 280 2.22 -0.81 -5.09
C GLN A 280 3.52 -1.17 -4.38
N TYR A 281 3.56 -2.33 -3.71
CA TYR A 281 4.77 -2.87 -3.09
C TYR A 281 5.89 -3.05 -4.13
N ARG A 282 5.60 -3.77 -5.22
CA ARG A 282 6.52 -4.02 -6.33
C ARG A 282 7.05 -2.72 -6.97
N ALA A 283 6.18 -1.76 -7.25
CA ALA A 283 6.58 -0.48 -7.84
C ALA A 283 7.51 0.32 -6.92
N VAL A 284 7.25 0.33 -5.61
CA VAL A 284 8.11 1.01 -4.63
C VAL A 284 9.48 0.33 -4.54
N GLN A 285 9.53 -1.00 -4.44
CA GLN A 285 10.81 -1.73 -4.37
C GLN A 285 11.64 -1.52 -5.64
N LYS A 286 11.04 -1.65 -6.83
CA LYS A 286 11.71 -1.37 -8.11
C LYS A 286 12.18 0.08 -8.23
N ALA A 287 11.41 1.04 -7.71
CA ALA A 287 11.80 2.45 -7.69
C ALA A 287 13.03 2.67 -6.80
N LEU A 288 13.06 2.08 -5.60
CA LEU A 288 14.20 2.16 -4.68
C LEU A 288 15.46 1.53 -5.26
N GLU A 289 15.37 0.35 -5.87
CA GLU A 289 16.51 -0.27 -6.55
C GLU A 289 17.09 0.62 -7.65
N ARG A 290 16.21 1.30 -8.40
CA ARG A 290 16.63 2.22 -9.45
C ARG A 290 17.27 3.48 -8.89
N ILE A 291 16.76 3.98 -7.76
CA ILE A 291 17.37 5.07 -6.99
C ILE A 291 18.77 4.68 -6.52
N ASP A 292 18.97 3.46 -6.02
CA ASP A 292 20.27 3.00 -5.51
C ASP A 292 21.30 2.74 -6.63
N LYS A 293 20.80 2.44 -7.84
CA LYS A 293 21.63 2.28 -9.04
C LYS A 293 21.95 3.62 -9.74
N ARG A 294 21.52 4.77 -9.19
CA ARG A 294 21.78 6.10 -9.77
C ARG A 294 23.29 6.37 -9.83
N GLY A 295 23.81 6.68 -11.03
CA GLY A 295 25.26 6.85 -11.28
C GLY A 295 25.82 5.97 -12.41
N ARG A 296 25.04 4.99 -12.89
CA ARG A 296 25.34 4.21 -14.11
C ARG A 296 24.55 4.80 -15.30
N ASP A 297 25.19 5.75 -15.99
CA ASP A 297 24.89 6.44 -17.27
C ASP A 297 23.47 6.83 -17.73
N GLU A 298 22.33 6.31 -17.24
CA GLU A 298 21.01 6.65 -17.83
C GLU A 298 19.80 6.68 -16.85
N ALA A 299 20.00 6.50 -15.54
CA ALA A 299 18.89 6.25 -14.60
C ALA A 299 18.58 7.42 -13.64
N GLN A 300 18.38 8.65 -14.12
CA GLN A 300 17.90 9.77 -13.28
C GLN A 300 16.37 9.75 -13.04
N GLY A 301 15.72 8.61 -13.27
CA GLY A 301 14.29 8.45 -13.05
C GLY A 301 13.68 7.22 -13.70
N GLY A 302 12.35 7.08 -13.58
CA GLY A 302 11.54 6.19 -14.42
C GLY A 302 10.03 6.45 -14.28
N VAL A 303 9.22 5.64 -14.97
CA VAL A 303 7.75 5.78 -14.95
C VAL A 303 7.06 4.58 -14.32
N VAL A 304 6.16 4.82 -13.37
CA VAL A 304 5.20 3.85 -12.86
C VAL A 304 3.88 4.05 -13.60
N TRP A 305 3.53 3.10 -14.47
CA TRP A 305 2.25 3.12 -15.19
C TRP A 305 1.27 2.19 -14.50
N HIS A 306 0.42 2.75 -13.65
CA HIS A 306 -0.64 2.01 -12.99
C HIS A 306 -1.99 2.63 -13.36
N THR A 307 -2.95 1.81 -13.78
CA THR A 307 -4.25 2.28 -14.27
C THR A 307 -4.94 3.27 -13.32
N GLN A 308 -5.81 4.13 -13.83
CA GLN A 308 -6.54 5.09 -13.01
C GLN A 308 -7.39 4.39 -11.94
N GLY A 309 -7.37 4.90 -10.71
CA GLY A 309 -8.07 4.28 -9.57
C GLY A 309 -7.32 3.16 -8.86
N SER A 310 -6.13 2.76 -9.36
CA SER A 310 -5.31 1.70 -8.74
C SER A 310 -4.61 2.07 -7.42
N GLY A 311 -4.68 3.33 -6.98
CA GLY A 311 -4.02 3.81 -5.75
C GLY A 311 -2.61 4.38 -5.97
N LYS A 312 -2.37 5.12 -7.05
CA LYS A 312 -1.08 5.78 -7.34
C LYS A 312 -0.61 6.72 -6.22
N SER A 313 -1.50 7.51 -5.64
CA SER A 313 -1.19 8.42 -4.53
C SER A 313 -0.68 7.68 -3.29
N LEU A 314 -1.26 6.52 -2.97
CA LEU A 314 -0.75 5.65 -1.90
C LEU A 314 0.63 5.07 -2.25
N THR A 315 0.87 4.75 -3.53
CA THR A 315 2.21 4.30 -3.99
C THR A 315 3.26 5.39 -3.77
N MET A 316 2.93 6.66 -4.07
CA MET A 316 3.79 7.81 -3.76
C MET A 316 4.05 7.95 -2.25
N LEU A 317 3.00 7.77 -1.44
CA LEU A 317 3.11 7.82 0.02
C LEU A 317 4.04 6.73 0.57
N PHE A 318 3.90 5.49 0.13
CA PHE A 318 4.78 4.40 0.55
C PHE A 318 6.23 4.61 0.10
N LEU A 319 6.44 5.11 -1.13
CA LEU A 319 7.78 5.51 -1.59
C LEU A 319 8.36 6.63 -0.72
N ALA A 320 7.56 7.64 -0.38
CA ALA A 320 7.95 8.74 0.50
C ALA A 320 8.35 8.26 1.90
N LEU A 321 7.58 7.33 2.49
CA LEU A 321 7.87 6.73 3.80
C LEU A 321 9.18 5.94 3.78
N LYS A 322 9.40 5.12 2.74
CA LYS A 322 10.66 4.40 2.53
C LYS A 322 11.84 5.36 2.40
N LEU A 323 11.72 6.39 1.55
CA LEU A 323 12.79 7.36 1.34
C LEU A 323 13.15 8.10 2.63
N ARG A 324 12.15 8.53 3.42
CA ARG A 324 12.35 9.16 4.73
C ARG A 324 13.14 8.30 5.71
N ARG A 325 13.00 6.98 5.63
CA ARG A 325 13.68 6.04 6.52
C ARG A 325 15.08 5.66 6.02
N LEU A 326 15.21 5.45 4.71
CA LEU A 326 16.40 4.87 4.08
C LEU A 326 17.43 5.89 3.59
N LYS A 327 17.04 7.17 3.45
CA LYS A 327 17.89 8.23 2.91
C LYS A 327 18.10 9.32 3.95
N ASP A 328 19.28 9.91 3.94
CA ASP A 328 19.61 11.02 4.83
C ASP A 328 18.93 12.31 4.35
N ASP A 329 18.08 12.85 5.23
CA ASP A 329 17.39 14.15 5.09
C ASP A 329 16.75 14.38 3.69
N PRO A 330 15.87 13.47 3.20
CA PRO A 330 15.40 13.54 1.83
C PRO A 330 14.41 14.69 1.65
N THR A 331 14.64 15.51 0.62
CA THR A 331 13.63 16.46 0.13
C THR A 331 12.71 15.74 -0.84
N LEU A 332 11.41 15.70 -0.55
CA LEU A 332 10.41 15.06 -1.39
C LEU A 332 9.59 16.12 -2.11
N VAL A 333 9.41 16.01 -3.42
CA VAL A 333 8.66 16.97 -4.23
C VAL A 333 7.54 16.25 -4.97
N LEU A 334 6.31 16.36 -4.48
CA LEU A 334 5.10 15.85 -5.09
C LEU A 334 4.56 16.88 -6.07
N VAL A 335 4.50 16.55 -7.35
CA VAL A 335 4.14 17.47 -8.43
C VAL A 335 2.88 16.99 -9.12
N THR A 336 1.91 17.89 -9.33
CA THR A 336 0.70 17.59 -10.12
C THR A 336 0.40 18.70 -11.12
N ASP A 337 -0.50 18.43 -12.07
CA ASP A 337 -0.91 19.39 -13.09
C ASP A 337 -2.11 20.27 -12.66
N ARG A 338 -2.90 19.82 -11.67
CA ARG A 338 -4.18 20.43 -11.29
C ARG A 338 -4.29 20.65 -9.79
N ARG A 339 -4.86 21.81 -9.41
CA ARG A 339 -5.12 22.20 -8.01
C ARG A 339 -5.90 21.14 -7.23
N ALA A 340 -7.03 20.67 -7.77
CA ALA A 340 -7.86 19.67 -7.11
C ALA A 340 -7.09 18.37 -6.82
N LEU A 341 -6.24 17.92 -7.75
CA LEU A 341 -5.42 16.73 -7.59
C LEU A 341 -4.29 16.97 -6.57
N ASN A 342 -3.64 18.13 -6.60
CA ASN A 342 -2.65 18.53 -5.59
C ASN A 342 -3.26 18.53 -4.18
N ASP A 343 -4.46 19.11 -4.04
CA ASP A 343 -5.17 19.17 -2.76
C ASP A 343 -5.54 17.76 -2.27
N GLN A 344 -5.96 16.87 -3.18
CA GLN A 344 -6.25 15.48 -2.85
C GLN A 344 -5.01 14.70 -2.37
N ILE A 345 -3.88 14.81 -3.08
CA ILE A 345 -2.63 14.15 -2.70
C ILE A 345 -2.13 14.68 -1.37
N HIS A 346 -2.10 16.01 -1.21
CA HIS A 346 -1.68 16.65 0.05
C HIS A 346 -2.53 16.17 1.22
N ALA A 347 -3.86 16.20 1.07
CA ALA A 347 -4.76 15.76 2.13
C ALA A 347 -4.64 14.25 2.42
N THR A 348 -4.25 13.44 1.43
CA THR A 348 -3.96 12.01 1.64
C THR A 348 -2.72 11.84 2.53
N PHE A 349 -1.65 12.60 2.27
CA PHE A 349 -0.45 12.58 3.10
C PHE A 349 -0.76 13.04 4.53
N GLU A 350 -1.51 14.13 4.71
CA GLU A 350 -1.93 14.61 6.03
C GLU A 350 -2.77 13.58 6.79
N ARG A 351 -3.84 13.05 6.18
CA ARG A 351 -4.74 12.09 6.84
C ARG A 351 -4.09 10.74 7.14
N CYS A 352 -3.01 10.39 6.43
CA CYS A 352 -2.21 9.20 6.72
C CYS A 352 -1.09 9.45 7.76
N GLY A 353 -1.11 10.60 8.44
CA GLY A 353 -0.14 10.94 9.48
C GLY A 353 1.28 11.20 8.97
N PHE A 354 1.44 11.52 7.68
CA PHE A 354 2.76 11.81 7.12
C PHE A 354 3.34 13.08 7.78
N PRO A 355 4.62 13.07 8.22
CA PRO A 355 5.19 14.22 8.93
C PRO A 355 5.27 15.49 8.06
N ASN A 356 4.47 16.50 8.41
CA ASN A 356 4.56 17.90 7.95
C ASN A 356 4.69 18.08 6.42
N PRO A 357 3.77 17.53 5.59
CA PRO A 357 3.71 17.89 4.18
C PRO A 357 3.37 19.38 4.04
N LYS A 358 4.07 20.11 3.17
CA LYS A 358 3.84 21.55 2.95
C LYS A 358 3.37 21.80 1.52
N LYS A 359 2.43 22.74 1.35
CA LYS A 359 2.08 23.25 0.01
C LYS A 359 3.02 24.39 -0.34
N ALA A 360 3.59 24.35 -1.54
CA ALA A 360 4.13 25.56 -2.13
C ALA A 360 2.93 26.46 -2.48
N ASP A 361 2.95 27.74 -2.11
CA ASP A 361 1.83 28.68 -2.31
C ASP A 361 2.00 29.52 -3.58
N SER A 362 3.23 29.94 -3.89
CA SER A 362 3.58 30.74 -5.09
C SER A 362 4.83 30.17 -5.80
N ILE A 363 5.21 30.78 -6.93
CA ILE A 363 6.47 30.47 -7.63
C ILE A 363 7.66 30.84 -6.75
N GLU A 364 7.62 32.02 -6.12
CA GLU A 364 8.67 32.50 -5.21
C GLU A 364 8.83 31.56 -4.01
N ASP A 365 7.73 31.17 -3.37
CA ASP A 365 7.74 30.24 -2.23
C ASP A 365 8.31 28.86 -2.64
N LEU A 366 7.95 28.33 -3.82
CA LEU A 366 8.56 27.11 -4.34
C LEU A 366 10.08 27.26 -4.52
N ARG A 367 10.51 28.39 -5.09
CA ARG A 367 11.94 28.66 -5.34
C ARG A 367 12.74 28.76 -4.05
N ASP A 368 12.20 29.43 -3.04
CA ASP A 368 12.86 29.59 -1.74
C ASP A 368 12.98 28.27 -1.00
N ARG A 369 11.89 27.48 -0.93
CA ARG A 369 11.90 26.16 -0.29
C ARG A 369 12.89 25.21 -0.91
N LEU A 370 12.94 25.14 -2.25
CA LEU A 370 13.87 24.25 -2.94
C LEU A 370 15.34 24.69 -2.83
N LYS A 371 15.61 25.99 -2.66
CA LYS A 371 16.96 26.52 -2.47
C LYS A 371 17.48 26.30 -1.05
N TYR A 372 16.68 26.63 -0.04
CA TYR A 372 17.15 26.77 1.34
C TYR A 372 16.71 25.63 2.25
N ASP A 373 15.55 25.02 2.04
CA ASP A 373 14.98 24.05 2.97
C ASP A 373 15.34 22.60 2.59
N ALA A 374 16.37 22.07 3.27
CA ALA A 374 16.71 20.65 3.17
C ALA A 374 15.65 19.79 3.89
N GLY A 375 15.37 18.60 3.38
CA GLY A 375 14.55 17.63 4.10
C GLY A 375 13.04 17.93 4.15
N GLU A 376 12.51 18.86 3.36
CA GLU A 376 11.07 19.13 3.32
C GLU A 376 10.30 18.17 2.40
N THR A 377 9.02 17.95 2.71
CA THR A 377 8.07 17.30 1.79
C THR A 377 7.16 18.37 1.22
N LEU A 378 7.27 18.62 -0.08
CA LEU A 378 6.60 19.69 -0.79
C LEU A 378 5.58 19.13 -1.77
N THR A 379 4.34 19.60 -1.67
CA THR A 379 3.30 19.43 -2.71
C THR A 379 3.22 20.71 -3.53
N THR A 380 3.30 20.58 -4.85
CA THR A 380 3.35 21.72 -5.76
C THR A 380 2.69 21.41 -7.10
N LEU A 381 2.39 22.48 -7.84
CA LEU A 381 1.84 22.40 -9.18
C LEU A 381 2.94 22.60 -10.22
N ILE A 382 2.89 21.85 -11.32
CA ILE A 382 3.89 21.90 -12.37
C ILE A 382 4.03 23.30 -12.99
N HIS A 383 2.94 24.08 -13.06
CA HIS A 383 2.97 25.46 -13.57
C HIS A 383 3.82 26.41 -12.71
N LYS A 384 4.18 26.02 -11.48
CA LYS A 384 5.08 26.84 -10.65
C LYS A 384 6.54 26.77 -11.10
N PHE A 385 6.85 25.88 -12.05
CA PHE A 385 8.12 25.82 -12.76
C PHE A 385 8.12 26.64 -14.06
N GLN A 386 7.23 27.63 -14.20
CA GLN A 386 7.28 28.60 -15.30
C GLN A 386 8.33 29.70 -15.04
N THR A 387 8.92 30.25 -16.10
CA THR A 387 9.79 31.42 -16.02
C THR A 387 8.98 32.67 -15.66
N THR A 388 9.66 33.67 -15.09
CA THR A 388 9.11 35.01 -14.93
C THR A 388 9.42 35.86 -16.17
N ASP A 389 8.70 36.97 -16.37
CA ASP A 389 8.85 37.84 -17.56
C ASP A 389 10.28 38.35 -17.78
N ASP A 390 11.10 38.39 -16.73
CA ASP A 390 12.51 38.83 -16.76
C ASP A 390 13.53 37.70 -16.96
N GLU A 391 13.09 36.46 -17.23
CA GLU A 391 13.96 35.28 -17.32
C GLU A 391 13.80 34.54 -18.66
N ASP A 392 14.91 34.40 -19.39
CA ASP A 392 14.97 33.59 -20.62
C ASP A 392 14.94 32.08 -20.34
N GLU A 393 15.51 31.64 -19.20
CA GLU A 393 15.60 30.24 -18.79
C GLU A 393 15.30 30.09 -17.29
N PHE A 394 14.70 28.96 -16.91
CA PHE A 394 14.41 28.69 -15.50
C PHE A 394 15.71 28.42 -14.71
N PRO A 395 15.94 29.06 -13.55
CA PRO A 395 17.21 28.97 -12.84
C PRO A 395 17.40 27.61 -12.14
N VAL A 396 18.67 27.20 -11.98
CA VAL A 396 19.03 26.08 -11.09
C VAL A 396 18.72 26.48 -9.64
N LEU A 397 17.84 25.73 -8.98
CA LEU A 397 17.44 25.96 -7.60
C LEU A 397 18.30 25.15 -6.62
N SER A 398 18.58 23.88 -6.95
CA SER A 398 19.36 23.01 -6.07
C SER A 398 20.09 21.92 -6.84
N ARG A 399 21.32 21.62 -6.42
CA ARG A 399 22.13 20.51 -6.95
C ARG A 399 22.24 19.33 -5.98
N LYS A 400 21.44 19.32 -4.92
CA LYS A 400 21.44 18.22 -3.96
C LYS A 400 20.93 16.93 -4.62
N GLU A 401 21.54 15.80 -4.29
CA GLU A 401 21.16 14.48 -4.81
C GLU A 401 20.07 13.80 -3.97
N ASN A 402 19.83 14.25 -2.75
CA ASN A 402 18.78 13.72 -1.86
C ASN A 402 17.40 14.35 -2.15
N ILE A 403 17.16 14.79 -3.38
CA ILE A 403 15.87 15.32 -3.83
C ILE A 403 15.17 14.26 -4.68
N TYR A 404 13.94 13.94 -4.31
CA TYR A 404 13.12 12.92 -4.97
C TYR A 404 11.81 13.55 -5.44
N ALA A 405 11.66 13.70 -6.74
CA ALA A 405 10.47 14.28 -7.35
C ALA A 405 9.53 13.18 -7.83
N MET A 406 8.28 13.20 -7.37
CA MET A 406 7.22 12.29 -7.77
C MET A 406 6.14 13.11 -8.50
N ALA A 407 5.99 12.90 -9.80
CA ALA A 407 5.05 13.65 -10.63
C ALA A 407 3.85 12.79 -11.00
N ASP A 408 2.62 13.24 -10.70
CA ASP A 408 1.41 12.60 -11.20
C ASP A 408 1.05 13.09 -12.61
N GLU A 409 0.47 12.21 -13.44
CA GLU A 409 0.09 12.49 -14.83
C GLU A 409 1.25 13.00 -15.70
N ALA A 410 2.42 12.42 -15.47
CA ALA A 410 3.74 12.82 -15.98
C ALA A 410 3.94 12.81 -17.53
N HIS A 411 2.89 12.59 -18.32
CA HIS A 411 2.94 12.35 -19.77
C HIS A 411 2.16 13.38 -20.61
N ARG A 412 1.49 14.36 -19.99
CA ARG A 412 0.68 15.31 -20.77
C ARG A 412 1.52 16.21 -21.66
N THR A 413 1.17 16.25 -22.95
CA THR A 413 1.89 17.00 -24.00
C THR A 413 2.03 18.49 -23.70
N GLN A 414 1.11 19.06 -22.91
CA GLN A 414 1.07 20.48 -22.54
C GLN A 414 2.13 20.87 -21.49
N ASP A 415 2.69 19.90 -20.75
CA ASP A 415 3.57 20.18 -19.60
C ASP A 415 5.07 20.00 -19.91
N LYS A 416 5.44 19.82 -21.19
CA LYS A 416 6.82 19.50 -21.59
C LYS A 416 7.84 20.56 -21.19
N GLU A 417 7.52 21.83 -21.43
CA GLU A 417 8.41 22.95 -21.11
C GLU A 417 8.61 23.08 -19.60
N LEU A 418 7.53 23.00 -18.83
CA LEU A 418 7.54 23.05 -17.37
C LEU A 418 8.31 21.86 -16.76
N ALA A 419 8.16 20.66 -17.33
CA ALA A 419 8.91 19.49 -16.91
C ALA A 419 10.41 19.65 -17.19
N ASN A 420 10.80 20.27 -18.32
CA ASN A 420 12.19 20.61 -18.59
C ASN A 420 12.72 21.65 -17.60
N ASN A 421 11.94 22.69 -17.30
CA ASN A 421 12.31 23.70 -16.31
C ASN A 421 12.51 23.09 -14.92
N MET A 422 11.66 22.14 -14.52
CA MET A 422 11.83 21.39 -13.27
C MET A 422 13.13 20.57 -13.24
N ARG A 423 13.57 20.02 -14.38
CA ARG A 423 14.87 19.33 -14.49
C ARG A 423 16.05 20.30 -14.43
N THR A 424 15.93 21.44 -15.11
CA THR A 424 16.93 22.51 -15.01
C THR A 424 17.04 23.03 -13.58
N ALA A 425 15.92 23.14 -12.87
CA ALA A 425 15.86 23.56 -11.48
C ALA A 425 16.58 22.60 -10.53
N LEU A 426 16.43 21.29 -10.75
CA LEU A 426 16.87 20.22 -9.85
C LEU A 426 17.67 19.13 -10.61
N PRO A 427 18.82 19.47 -11.22
CA PRO A 427 19.53 18.60 -12.18
C PRO A 427 20.00 17.25 -11.61
N ASN A 428 20.10 17.14 -10.29
CA ASN A 428 20.57 15.95 -9.59
C ASN A 428 19.44 15.22 -8.84
N ALA A 429 18.19 15.68 -8.96
CA ALA A 429 17.05 15.01 -8.37
C ALA A 429 16.74 13.70 -9.09
N PHE A 430 16.15 12.75 -8.37
CA PHE A 430 15.60 11.54 -8.96
C PHE A 430 14.12 11.71 -9.26
N TYR A 431 13.70 11.39 -10.48
CA TYR A 431 12.33 11.64 -10.95
C TYR A 431 11.53 10.34 -11.11
N VAL A 432 10.41 10.22 -10.41
CA VAL A 432 9.43 9.14 -10.61
C VAL A 432 8.16 9.74 -11.20
N GLY A 433 7.84 9.38 -12.43
CA GLY A 433 6.58 9.74 -13.06
C GLY A 433 5.52 8.70 -12.77
N PHE A 434 4.32 9.11 -12.41
CA PHE A 434 3.14 8.25 -12.24
C PHE A 434 2.13 8.58 -13.33
N THR A 435 1.53 7.55 -13.94
CA THR A 435 0.56 7.73 -15.02
C THR A 435 -0.53 6.67 -14.99
N GLY A 436 -1.76 7.06 -15.33
CA GLY A 436 -2.87 6.15 -15.58
C GLY A 436 -2.85 5.48 -16.96
N THR A 437 -2.16 6.08 -17.93
CA THR A 437 -2.20 5.70 -19.35
C THR A 437 -0.82 5.24 -19.83
N PRO A 438 -0.77 4.33 -20.83
CA PRO A 438 0.46 3.94 -21.46
C PRO A 438 1.12 5.13 -22.17
N ILE A 439 2.45 5.12 -22.21
CA ILE A 439 3.26 6.03 -23.01
C ILE A 439 3.19 5.52 -24.45
N GLU A 440 2.61 6.30 -25.36
CA GLU A 440 2.57 5.91 -26.77
C GLU A 440 3.98 5.73 -27.33
N LYS A 441 4.16 4.82 -28.30
CA LYS A 441 5.49 4.55 -28.91
C LYS A 441 6.15 5.80 -29.52
N ASP A 442 5.35 6.78 -29.91
CA ASP A 442 5.81 8.06 -30.48
C ASP A 442 6.06 9.15 -29.42
N GLU A 443 5.71 8.90 -28.15
CA GLU A 443 6.05 9.77 -27.01
C GLU A 443 7.49 9.54 -26.53
N ARG A 444 8.46 9.75 -27.43
CA ARG A 444 9.90 9.81 -27.07
C ARG A 444 10.19 10.77 -25.92
N ASN A 445 9.31 11.74 -25.68
CA ASN A 445 9.52 12.80 -24.70
C ASN A 445 9.24 12.36 -23.25
N THR A 446 8.21 11.55 -22.98
CA THR A 446 7.96 11.03 -21.61
C THR A 446 9.11 10.12 -21.16
N ARG A 447 9.68 9.33 -22.09
CA ARG A 447 10.90 8.54 -21.87
C ARG A 447 12.17 9.39 -21.72
N ARG A 448 12.26 10.53 -22.41
CA ARG A 448 13.36 11.50 -22.23
C ARG A 448 13.28 12.23 -20.90
N THR A 449 12.08 12.56 -20.45
CA THR A 449 11.84 13.18 -19.16
C THR A 449 12.00 12.09 -18.09
N PHE A 450 11.04 11.22 -17.87
CA PHE A 450 11.10 10.36 -16.68
C PHE A 450 11.95 9.11 -16.87
N GLY A 451 12.22 8.63 -18.09
CA GLY A 451 12.97 7.39 -18.33
C GLY A 451 12.09 6.22 -18.74
N ASN A 452 12.65 5.02 -18.74
CA ASN A 452 11.89 3.78 -19.01
C ASN A 452 10.91 3.46 -17.87
N TYR A 453 9.99 2.53 -18.13
CA TYR A 453 9.12 2.01 -17.09
C TYR A 453 9.91 1.42 -15.92
N ILE A 454 9.49 1.77 -14.71
CA ILE A 454 9.87 1.12 -13.45
C ILE A 454 8.93 -0.05 -13.22
N ASP A 455 7.63 0.18 -13.35
CA ASP A 455 6.59 -0.82 -13.13
C ASP A 455 5.34 -0.53 -13.95
N THR A 456 4.56 -1.58 -14.23
CA THR A 456 3.31 -1.50 -14.99
C THR A 456 2.21 -2.31 -14.32
N TYR A 457 1.01 -1.73 -14.24
CA TYR A 457 -0.21 -2.38 -13.77
C TYR A 457 -1.37 -1.92 -14.66
N THR A 458 -1.77 -2.80 -15.57
CA THR A 458 -2.68 -2.47 -16.67
C THR A 458 -4.13 -2.42 -16.23
N ILE A 459 -5.01 -1.95 -17.12
CA ILE A 459 -6.46 -1.99 -16.88
C ILE A 459 -6.98 -3.42 -16.75
N ASP A 460 -6.46 -4.34 -17.56
CA ASP A 460 -6.88 -5.75 -17.55
C ASP A 460 -6.55 -6.40 -16.20
N GLN A 461 -5.31 -6.23 -15.71
CA GLN A 461 -4.90 -6.69 -14.38
C GLN A 461 -5.79 -6.08 -13.28
N SER A 462 -6.08 -4.79 -13.38
CA SER A 462 -6.93 -4.10 -12.41
C SER A 462 -8.38 -4.57 -12.38
N LEU A 463 -8.91 -5.01 -13.52
CA LEU A 463 -10.24 -5.61 -13.60
C LEU A 463 -10.22 -7.05 -13.05
N GLU A 464 -9.23 -7.84 -13.42
CA GLU A 464 -9.03 -9.21 -12.91
C GLU A 464 -8.87 -9.25 -11.38
N ASP A 465 -8.15 -8.28 -10.81
CA ASP A 465 -7.95 -8.16 -9.37
C ASP A 465 -9.13 -7.47 -8.64
N GLY A 466 -10.16 -7.03 -9.37
CA GLY A 466 -11.28 -6.28 -8.83
C GLY A 466 -10.86 -4.96 -8.16
N ALA A 467 -9.76 -4.37 -8.60
CA ALA A 467 -9.25 -3.09 -8.10
C ALA A 467 -10.01 -1.90 -8.71
N THR A 468 -10.59 -2.08 -9.90
CA THR A 468 -11.42 -1.10 -10.62
C THR A 468 -12.71 -1.75 -11.12
N VAL A 469 -13.76 -0.95 -11.31
CA VAL A 469 -15.04 -1.40 -11.89
C VAL A 469 -15.02 -1.33 -13.42
N GLU A 470 -15.74 -2.25 -14.07
CA GLU A 470 -15.88 -2.26 -15.53
C GLU A 470 -16.70 -1.06 -16.02
N ILE A 471 -16.23 -0.41 -17.09
CA ILE A 471 -16.94 0.70 -17.74
C ILE A 471 -17.66 0.17 -18.98
N LEU A 472 -18.98 0.07 -18.90
CA LEU A 472 -19.82 -0.29 -20.05
C LEU A 472 -20.12 0.93 -20.91
N TYR A 473 -19.53 1.00 -22.10
CA TYR A 473 -19.81 2.05 -23.08
C TYR A 473 -21.04 1.71 -23.91
N GLN A 474 -22.15 2.41 -23.67
CA GLN A 474 -23.32 2.35 -24.55
C GLN A 474 -23.31 3.54 -25.52
N GLY A 475 -22.90 3.29 -26.77
CA GLY A 475 -23.03 4.29 -27.84
C GLY A 475 -24.50 4.60 -28.10
N ARG A 476 -24.93 5.84 -27.85
CA ARG A 476 -26.26 6.33 -28.26
C ARG A 476 -26.10 7.19 -29.50
N LEU A 477 -26.66 6.73 -30.61
CA LEU A 477 -26.92 7.60 -31.76
C LEU A 477 -28.05 8.54 -31.35
N ALA A 478 -27.81 9.85 -31.43
CA ALA A 478 -28.89 10.82 -31.31
C ALA A 478 -29.80 10.64 -32.53
N ASP A 479 -31.06 10.26 -32.31
CA ASP A 479 -32.09 10.26 -33.34
C ASP A 479 -32.44 11.72 -33.67
N ILE A 480 -31.63 12.35 -34.51
CA ILE A 480 -31.85 13.72 -34.96
C ILE A 480 -32.96 13.68 -36.01
N HIS A 481 -34.20 13.89 -35.58
CA HIS A 481 -35.30 14.18 -36.49
C HIS A 481 -35.23 15.66 -36.87
N LEU A 482 -34.84 15.94 -38.12
CA LEU A 482 -34.95 17.28 -38.70
C LEU A 482 -36.43 17.57 -38.98
N GLU A 483 -37.02 18.53 -38.26
CA GLU A 483 -38.37 19.04 -38.56
C GLU A 483 -38.34 19.81 -39.89
N GLY A 484 -38.90 19.22 -40.95
CA GLY A 484 -38.85 19.73 -42.32
C GLY A 484 -39.24 21.21 -42.50
N GLU A 485 -40.13 21.75 -41.66
CA GLU A 485 -40.55 23.16 -41.74
C GLU A 485 -39.39 24.16 -41.49
N THR A 486 -38.35 23.76 -40.75
CA THR A 486 -37.21 24.65 -40.47
C THR A 486 -36.20 24.69 -41.61
N LEU A 487 -36.03 23.58 -42.34
CA LEU A 487 -35.12 23.50 -43.47
C LEU A 487 -35.63 24.28 -44.67
N ASP A 488 -36.92 24.20 -44.98
CA ASP A 488 -37.52 24.95 -46.09
C ASP A 488 -37.40 26.46 -45.87
N ARG A 489 -37.66 26.94 -44.63
CA ARG A 489 -37.48 28.36 -44.28
C ARG A 489 -36.02 28.81 -44.35
N LEU A 490 -35.08 27.95 -43.93
CA LEU A 490 -33.64 28.25 -44.01
C LEU A 490 -33.16 28.26 -45.46
N PHE A 491 -33.63 27.31 -46.27
CA PHE A 491 -33.36 27.21 -47.69
C PHE A 491 -33.87 28.46 -48.43
N ASP A 492 -35.12 28.85 -48.19
CA ASP A 492 -35.69 30.06 -48.79
C ASP A 492 -34.97 31.35 -48.38
N ARG A 493 -34.46 31.40 -47.14
CA ARG A 493 -33.66 32.54 -46.67
C ARG A 493 -32.28 32.58 -47.31
N ILE A 494 -31.62 31.44 -47.48
CA ILE A 494 -30.25 31.36 -48.05
C ILE A 494 -30.28 31.63 -49.55
N PHE A 495 -31.33 31.18 -50.25
CA PHE A 495 -31.47 31.32 -51.70
C PHE A 495 -32.49 32.39 -52.09
N SER A 496 -32.69 33.43 -51.26
CA SER A 496 -33.70 34.48 -51.49
C SER A 496 -33.47 35.29 -52.79
N ASP A 497 -32.26 35.23 -53.33
CA ASP A 497 -31.81 35.90 -54.56
C ASP A 497 -32.00 35.04 -55.83
N LYS A 498 -32.47 33.79 -55.68
CA LYS A 498 -32.68 32.83 -56.77
C LYS A 498 -34.15 32.81 -57.19
N THR A 499 -34.40 32.58 -58.48
CA THR A 499 -35.75 32.37 -59.01
C THR A 499 -36.31 31.01 -58.59
N ASP A 500 -37.63 30.85 -58.62
CA ASP A 500 -38.28 29.61 -58.17
C ASP A 500 -37.86 28.37 -58.98
N GLU A 501 -37.55 28.55 -60.27
CA GLU A 501 -37.01 27.48 -61.13
C GLU A 501 -35.61 27.04 -60.70
N GLU A 502 -34.73 27.98 -60.32
CA GLU A 502 -33.37 27.68 -59.85
C GLU A 502 -33.38 27.02 -58.47
N LYS A 503 -34.26 27.46 -57.56
CA LYS A 503 -34.45 26.84 -56.24
C LYS A 503 -34.90 25.37 -56.38
N ALA A 504 -35.83 25.09 -57.29
CA ALA A 504 -36.33 23.74 -57.53
C ALA A 504 -35.26 22.80 -58.12
N GLU A 505 -34.30 23.32 -58.87
CA GLU A 505 -33.17 22.53 -59.39
C GLU A 505 -32.12 22.24 -58.30
N ILE A 506 -31.89 23.19 -57.38
CA ILE A 506 -31.00 23.03 -56.22
C ILE A 506 -31.56 22.01 -55.22
N GLN A 507 -32.87 22.00 -54.94
CA GLN A 507 -33.49 21.02 -54.03
C GLN A 507 -33.46 19.57 -54.55
N LYS A 508 -33.25 19.36 -55.86
CA LYS A 508 -33.16 18.01 -56.47
C LYS A 508 -31.77 17.37 -56.35
N ARG A 509 -30.74 18.12 -55.95
CA ARG A 509 -29.38 17.63 -55.68
C ARG A 509 -29.19 17.43 -54.18
#